data_AF-A0A4Q3HCT1-F1
#
_entry.id   AF-A0A4Q3HCT1-F1
#
_cell.length_a   1.000
_cell.length_b   1.000
_cell.length_c   1.000
_cell.angle_alpha   90.00
_cell.angle_beta   90.00
_cell.angle_gamma   90.00
#
_symmetry.space_group_name_H-M   'P 1'
#
loop_
_entity.id
_entity.type
_entity.pdbx_description
1 polymer ?
#
loop_
_entity_poly.entity_id
_entity_poly.type
_entity_poly.pdbx_seq_one_letter_code
_entity_poly.pdbx_strand_id
1 'polypeptide(L)'
;SSTTDRFIDAIRQMEGGYAMVALTRTKLIAARDPVGIRPLVMGELDGKPIFCSETCALDIIGAKYIRDVENGEVIICEIQPDGSISIEERKAARKAPERPCLFEYVYFARPDSMVSGRSVYKARKHAGMNLAKEAPVEADVVVPVPDGGTPAAIGFAQQSGIPFELGIIRNHYVGRTFIEPTQQIRAFGVRLKHSANRAEIAGKRVVLIDDSIVRGTTSVKIVQMIRDAGATEVHIRVASPMIFHSDYYGIDTPDPDKLLANQYHDIEAMCRFIGADSLAFLSIDGLYEAVGGEKRNNAAPQFTDHYFTGDYPTLLTDLNGRSNNDPKQVSLLKEAG
;
A
#
# COMPACT_ATOMS: atom_id res chain seq x y z
N SER A 1 -18.18 -34.92 3.82
CA SER A 1 -17.62 -33.72 4.48
C SER A 1 -18.65 -32.61 4.44
N SER A 2 -18.72 -31.75 5.46
CA SER A 2 -19.64 -30.61 5.44
C SER A 2 -19.24 -29.58 4.37
N THR A 3 -20.14 -28.68 3.97
CA THR A 3 -19.79 -27.58 3.05
C THR A 3 -18.62 -26.74 3.60
N THR A 4 -18.58 -26.53 4.91
CA THR A 4 -17.48 -25.86 5.60
C THR A 4 -16.16 -26.62 5.45
N ASP A 5 -16.16 -27.94 5.66
CA ASP A 5 -14.94 -28.74 5.52
C ASP A 5 -14.40 -28.71 4.09
N ARG A 6 -15.28 -28.74 3.09
CA ARG A 6 -14.90 -28.64 1.67
C ARG A 6 -14.32 -27.27 1.34
N PHE A 7 -14.91 -26.20 1.88
CA PHE A 7 -14.39 -24.85 1.72
C PHE A 7 -12.98 -24.74 2.34
N ILE A 8 -12.81 -25.25 3.56
CA ILE A 8 -11.51 -25.22 4.25
C ILE A 8 -10.47 -26.06 3.52
N ASP A 9 -10.86 -27.22 2.99
CA ASP A 9 -9.98 -28.07 2.18
C ASP A 9 -9.57 -27.38 0.87
N ALA A 10 -10.47 -26.62 0.24
CA ALA A 10 -10.16 -25.85 -0.96
C ALA A 10 -9.20 -24.68 -0.68
N ILE A 11 -9.46 -23.85 0.33
CA ILE A 11 -8.58 -22.70 0.63
C ILE A 11 -7.19 -23.13 1.10
N ARG A 12 -7.05 -24.33 1.68
CA ARG A 12 -5.75 -24.90 2.07
C ARG A 12 -4.86 -25.25 0.87
N GLN A 13 -5.44 -25.38 -0.31
CA GLN A 13 -4.71 -25.61 -1.55
C GLN A 13 -4.26 -24.30 -2.22
N MET A 14 -4.71 -23.14 -1.71
CA MET A 14 -4.29 -21.85 -2.22
C MET A 14 -2.94 -21.45 -1.61
N GLU A 15 -2.05 -20.95 -2.45
CA GLU A 15 -0.81 -20.30 -2.05
C GLU A 15 -0.88 -18.82 -2.41
N GLY A 16 -0.46 -17.96 -1.49
CA GLY A 16 -0.45 -16.50 -1.67
C GLY A 16 -1.11 -15.74 -0.52
N GLY A 17 -1.53 -14.50 -0.81
CA GLY A 17 -2.19 -13.61 0.14
C GLY A 17 -3.69 -13.54 -0.13
N TYR A 18 -4.51 -13.65 0.91
CA TYR A 18 -5.96 -13.54 0.81
C TYR A 18 -6.61 -13.12 2.13
N ALA A 19 -7.63 -12.28 2.00
CA ALA A 19 -8.60 -11.96 3.04
C ALA A 19 -9.98 -12.16 2.42
N MET A 20 -10.65 -13.27 2.77
CA MET A 20 -11.84 -13.73 2.07
C MET A 20 -13.06 -13.73 3.00
N VAL A 21 -14.20 -13.30 2.45
CA VAL A 21 -15.52 -13.48 3.04
C VAL A 21 -16.39 -14.25 2.04
N ALA A 22 -17.03 -15.32 2.48
CA ALA A 22 -17.94 -16.13 1.70
C ALA A 22 -19.29 -16.25 2.39
N LEU A 23 -20.36 -16.24 1.60
CA LEU A 23 -21.74 -16.35 2.09
C LEU A 23 -22.40 -17.59 1.50
N THR A 24 -23.13 -18.31 2.34
CA THR A 24 -24.05 -19.38 1.93
C THR A 24 -25.45 -19.06 2.45
N ARG A 25 -26.42 -19.95 2.23
CA ARG A 25 -27.79 -19.75 2.73
C ARG A 25 -27.86 -19.51 4.24
N THR A 26 -26.99 -20.15 5.01
CA THR A 26 -27.02 -20.07 6.48
C THR A 26 -25.70 -19.61 7.12
N LYS A 27 -24.62 -19.48 6.35
CA LYS A 27 -23.28 -19.19 6.90
C LYS A 27 -22.62 -17.98 6.27
N LEU A 28 -22.00 -17.15 7.10
CA LEU A 28 -20.97 -16.17 6.76
C LEU A 28 -19.62 -16.76 7.19
N ILE A 29 -18.68 -16.90 6.27
CA ILE A 29 -17.37 -17.49 6.51
C ILE A 29 -16.31 -16.45 6.21
N ALA A 30 -15.43 -16.16 7.17
CA ALA A 30 -14.27 -15.31 7.00
C ALA A 30 -13.00 -16.16 7.07
N ALA A 31 -12.05 -15.95 6.16
CA ALA A 31 -10.79 -16.70 6.13
C ALA A 31 -9.62 -15.78 5.76
N ARG A 32 -8.51 -15.91 6.49
CA ARG A 32 -7.27 -15.15 6.26
C ARG A 32 -6.13 -16.08 5.87
N ASP A 33 -5.22 -15.61 5.02
CA ASP A 33 -4.10 -16.40 4.54
C ASP A 33 -3.17 -16.87 5.67
N PRO A 34 -2.49 -18.03 5.53
CA PRO A 34 -1.65 -18.61 6.59
C PRO A 34 -0.46 -17.75 7.02
N VAL A 35 -0.04 -16.81 6.18
CA VAL A 35 1.06 -15.87 6.46
C VAL A 35 0.54 -14.60 7.15
N GLY A 36 -0.73 -14.25 6.92
CA GLY A 36 -1.37 -13.03 7.40
C GLY A 36 -1.03 -11.81 6.54
N ILE A 37 -0.80 -11.98 5.24
CA ILE A 37 -0.36 -10.92 4.33
C ILE A 37 -1.42 -9.83 4.21
N ARG A 38 -2.67 -10.22 3.90
CA ARG A 38 -3.78 -9.27 3.68
C ARG A 38 -4.54 -9.03 4.98
N PRO A 39 -4.93 -7.78 5.28
CA PRO A 39 -5.64 -7.46 6.52
C PRO A 39 -7.10 -7.95 6.47
N LEU A 40 -7.57 -8.47 7.60
CA LEU A 40 -8.96 -8.86 7.80
C LEU A 40 -9.33 -8.65 9.26
N VAL A 41 -10.35 -7.83 9.50
CA VAL A 41 -10.80 -7.38 10.80
C VAL A 41 -12.18 -7.94 11.09
N MET A 42 -12.38 -8.40 12.32
CA MET A 42 -13.68 -8.76 12.88
C MET A 42 -14.24 -7.61 13.74
N GLY A 43 -15.49 -7.25 13.47
CA GLY A 43 -16.28 -6.31 14.25
C GLY A 43 -17.63 -6.89 14.66
N GLU A 44 -18.41 -6.10 15.39
CA GLU A 44 -19.77 -6.43 15.82
C GLU A 44 -20.69 -5.21 15.67
N LEU A 45 -21.87 -5.40 15.09
CA LEU A 45 -22.94 -4.40 15.05
C LEU A 45 -24.25 -5.06 15.48
N ASP A 46 -24.93 -4.48 16.45
CA ASP A 46 -26.20 -5.00 17.01
C ASP A 46 -26.12 -6.49 17.40
N GLY A 47 -25.01 -6.91 18.00
CA GLY A 47 -24.76 -8.29 18.39
C GLY A 47 -24.47 -9.26 17.23
N LYS A 48 -24.27 -8.75 16.01
CA LYS A 48 -23.98 -9.55 14.81
C LYS A 48 -22.54 -9.34 14.33
N PRO A 49 -21.84 -10.42 13.92
CA PRO A 49 -20.47 -10.33 13.44
C PRO A 49 -20.38 -9.63 12.09
N ILE A 50 -19.33 -8.82 11.92
CA ILE A 50 -18.97 -8.11 10.68
C ILE A 50 -17.52 -8.39 10.36
N PHE A 51 -17.19 -8.49 9.07
CA PHE A 51 -15.82 -8.62 8.59
C PHE A 51 -15.51 -7.55 7.55
N CYS A 52 -14.33 -6.96 7.62
CA CYS A 52 -13.88 -5.92 6.69
C CYS A 52 -12.36 -5.93 6.59
N SER A 53 -11.81 -5.35 5.52
CA SER A 53 -10.35 -5.25 5.36
C SER A 53 -9.70 -4.26 6.33
N GLU A 54 -10.41 -3.21 6.73
CA GLU A 54 -9.86 -2.08 7.49
C GLU A 54 -10.84 -1.59 8.57
N THR A 55 -10.31 -1.17 9.71
CA THR A 55 -11.13 -0.70 10.85
C THR A 55 -11.98 0.52 10.53
N CYS A 56 -11.56 1.39 9.60
CA CYS A 56 -12.34 2.56 9.22
C CYS A 56 -13.74 2.19 8.70
N ALA A 57 -13.92 0.98 8.14
CA ALA A 57 -15.23 0.50 7.71
C ALA A 57 -16.17 0.25 8.90
N LEU A 58 -15.64 -0.23 10.04
CA LEU A 58 -16.40 -0.39 11.27
C LEU A 58 -16.80 0.96 11.85
N ASP A 59 -15.87 1.92 11.87
CA ASP A 59 -16.10 3.26 12.43
C ASP A 59 -17.24 3.99 11.70
N ILE A 60 -17.28 3.90 10.37
CA ILE A 60 -18.31 4.56 9.53
C ILE A 60 -19.72 4.05 9.86
N ILE A 61 -19.87 2.78 10.19
CA ILE A 61 -21.17 2.15 10.46
C ILE A 61 -21.50 2.08 11.96
N GLY A 62 -20.62 2.60 12.83
CA GLY A 62 -20.77 2.52 14.28
C GLY A 62 -20.61 1.10 14.84
N ALA A 63 -19.92 0.21 14.13
CA ALA A 63 -19.64 -1.14 14.59
C ALA A 63 -18.48 -1.14 15.60
N LYS A 64 -18.56 -2.02 16.59
CA LYS A 64 -17.52 -2.23 17.58
C LYS A 64 -16.39 -3.07 16.96
N TYR A 65 -15.15 -2.59 17.06
CA TYR A 65 -13.98 -3.41 16.79
C TYR A 65 -13.84 -4.55 17.82
N ILE A 66 -13.65 -5.78 17.34
CA ILE A 66 -13.42 -6.96 18.19
C ILE A 66 -11.93 -7.35 18.16
N ARG A 67 -11.41 -7.71 16.99
CA ARG A 67 -9.99 -8.09 16.78
C ARG A 67 -9.65 -8.23 15.29
N ASP A 68 -8.37 -8.24 14.97
CA ASP A 68 -7.87 -8.81 13.71
C ASP A 68 -8.15 -10.33 13.65
N VAL A 69 -8.46 -10.84 12.47
CA VAL A 69 -8.53 -12.29 12.18
C VAL A 69 -7.10 -12.83 12.13
N GLU A 70 -6.81 -13.92 12.81
CA GLU A 70 -5.44 -14.47 12.90
C GLU A 70 -4.99 -15.07 11.55
N ASN A 71 -3.69 -15.15 11.30
CA ASN A 71 -3.16 -15.77 10.08
C ASN A 71 -3.53 -17.27 10.01
N GLY A 72 -4.15 -17.66 8.90
CA GLY A 72 -4.66 -19.01 8.67
C GLY A 72 -5.96 -19.34 9.42
N GLU A 73 -6.58 -18.37 10.08
CA GLU A 73 -7.85 -18.56 10.77
C GLU A 73 -9.04 -18.56 9.81
N VAL A 74 -10.01 -19.43 10.10
CA VAL A 74 -11.32 -19.46 9.47
C VAL A 74 -12.39 -19.29 10.55
N ILE A 75 -13.25 -18.28 10.41
CA ILE A 75 -14.37 -18.00 11.32
C ILE A 75 -15.67 -18.28 10.57
N ILE A 76 -16.52 -19.13 11.13
CA ILE A 76 -17.82 -19.50 10.56
C ILE A 76 -18.92 -18.99 11.48
N CYS A 77 -19.70 -18.03 11.00
CA CYS A 77 -20.89 -17.52 11.65
C CYS A 77 -22.12 -18.16 10.98
N GLU A 78 -22.84 -19.01 11.70
CA GLU A 78 -24.04 -19.70 11.20
C GLU A 78 -25.31 -19.18 11.87
N ILE A 79 -26.30 -18.76 11.07
CA ILE A 79 -27.64 -18.45 11.57
C ILE A 79 -28.39 -19.74 11.87
N GLN A 80 -28.89 -19.84 13.09
CA GLN A 80 -29.68 -20.96 13.60
C GLN A 80 -31.17 -20.78 13.30
N PRO A 81 -31.99 -21.85 13.35
CA PRO A 81 -33.43 -21.75 13.11
C PRO A 81 -34.18 -20.78 14.03
N ASP A 82 -33.67 -20.55 15.24
CA ASP A 82 -34.21 -19.59 16.21
C ASP A 82 -33.75 -18.13 15.97
N GLY A 83 -32.92 -17.90 14.94
CA GLY A 83 -32.35 -16.61 14.58
C GLY A 83 -31.06 -16.25 15.32
N SER A 84 -30.60 -17.07 16.27
CA SER A 84 -29.30 -16.88 16.92
C SER A 84 -28.14 -17.15 15.97
N ILE A 85 -26.94 -16.63 16.27
CA ILE A 85 -25.74 -16.83 15.45
C ILE A 85 -24.72 -17.62 16.29
N SER A 86 -24.35 -18.81 15.82
CA SER A 86 -23.22 -19.56 16.38
C SER A 86 -21.94 -19.17 15.67
N ILE A 87 -20.84 -19.05 16.42
CA ILE A 87 -19.51 -18.74 15.88
C ILE A 87 -18.58 -19.94 16.15
N GLU A 88 -18.03 -20.51 15.08
CA GLU A 88 -16.99 -21.55 15.12
C GLU A 88 -15.69 -20.97 14.58
N GLU A 89 -14.60 -21.11 15.33
CA GLU A 89 -13.25 -20.72 14.90
C GLU A 89 -12.41 -21.95 14.59
N ARG A 90 -11.77 -21.98 13.43
CA ARG A 90 -10.76 -22.99 13.06
C ARG A 90 -9.43 -22.33 12.81
N LYS A 91 -8.47 -22.64 13.67
CA LYS A 91 -7.10 -22.11 13.61
C LYS A 91 -6.15 -23.13 12.99
N ALA A 92 -5.05 -22.65 12.43
CA ALA A 92 -3.96 -23.50 11.97
C ALA A 92 -3.38 -24.31 13.15
N ALA A 93 -3.04 -25.59 12.90
CA ALA A 93 -2.48 -26.47 13.92
C ALA A 93 -1.10 -25.98 14.44
N ARG A 94 -0.38 -25.20 13.63
CA ARG A 94 0.88 -24.54 14.02
C ARG A 94 0.76 -23.05 13.72
N LYS A 95 1.05 -22.23 14.72
CA LYS A 95 1.04 -20.77 14.60
C LYS A 95 2.40 -20.31 14.06
N ALA A 96 2.45 -19.99 12.76
CA ALA A 96 3.61 -19.31 12.19
C ALA A 96 3.57 -17.82 12.57
N PRO A 97 4.73 -17.16 12.74
CA PRO A 97 4.76 -15.70 12.88
C PRO A 97 4.05 -15.02 11.70
N GLU A 98 3.22 -14.04 12.01
CA GLU A 98 2.53 -13.24 10.99
C GLU A 98 3.54 -12.37 10.24
N ARG A 99 3.36 -12.22 8.92
CA ARG A 99 4.11 -11.27 8.08
C ARG A 99 3.14 -10.36 7.34
N PRO A 100 2.53 -9.35 8.01
CA PRO A 100 1.57 -8.47 7.34
C PRO A 100 2.24 -7.65 6.23
N CYS A 101 1.47 -7.25 5.23
CA CYS A 101 1.98 -6.47 4.10
C CYS A 101 2.44 -5.08 4.55
N LEU A 102 3.73 -4.75 4.33
CA LEU A 102 4.28 -3.46 4.73
C LEU A 102 3.72 -2.29 3.88
N PHE A 103 3.20 -2.59 2.67
CA PHE A 103 2.68 -1.60 1.73
C PHE A 103 1.32 -1.04 2.13
N GLU A 104 0.60 -1.74 3.02
CA GLU A 104 -0.59 -1.19 3.69
C GLU A 104 -0.23 0.09 4.45
N TYR A 105 0.92 0.08 5.14
CA TYR A 105 1.43 1.23 5.86
C TYR A 105 2.07 2.27 4.94
N VAL A 106 2.66 1.88 3.80
CA VAL A 106 3.24 2.83 2.83
C VAL A 106 2.13 3.65 2.15
N TYR A 107 1.13 2.99 1.58
CA TYR A 107 0.18 3.65 0.68
C TYR A 107 -1.27 3.14 0.78
N PHE A 108 -1.48 1.82 0.86
CA PHE A 108 -2.76 1.22 0.49
C PHE A 108 -3.88 1.45 1.52
N ALA A 109 -3.62 1.20 2.80
CA ALA A 109 -4.60 1.40 3.85
C ALA A 109 -4.90 2.89 4.07
N ARG A 110 -6.10 3.20 4.53
CA ARG A 110 -6.44 4.58 4.88
C ARG A 110 -5.69 5.02 6.15
N PRO A 111 -5.28 6.29 6.24
CA PRO A 111 -4.56 6.79 7.42
C PRO A 111 -5.33 6.68 8.75
N ASP A 112 -6.67 6.69 8.70
CA ASP A 112 -7.56 6.53 9.84
C ASP A 112 -7.77 5.07 10.28
N SER A 113 -7.19 4.11 9.55
CA SER A 113 -7.26 2.69 9.91
C SER A 113 -6.17 2.26 10.89
N MET A 114 -6.49 1.20 11.64
CA MET A 114 -5.55 0.37 12.38
C MET A 114 -5.37 -0.94 11.62
N VAL A 115 -4.14 -1.30 11.28
CA VAL A 115 -3.79 -2.56 10.60
C VAL A 115 -2.88 -3.35 11.53
N SER A 116 -3.22 -4.61 11.85
CA SER A 116 -2.47 -5.47 12.78
C SER A 116 -2.07 -4.72 14.07
N GLY A 117 -3.05 -4.05 14.68
CA GLY A 117 -2.87 -3.24 15.91
C GLY A 117 -2.06 -1.93 15.76
N ARG A 118 -1.67 -1.51 14.55
CA ARG A 118 -0.81 -0.33 14.31
C ARG A 118 -1.56 0.75 13.55
N SER A 119 -1.38 2.01 13.98
CA SER A 119 -1.97 3.17 13.30
C SER A 119 -1.22 3.48 12.00
N VAL A 120 -1.96 3.50 10.89
CA VAL A 120 -1.41 3.80 9.56
C VAL A 120 -0.88 5.23 9.50
N TYR A 121 -1.62 6.22 10.01
CA TYR A 121 -1.17 7.61 10.07
C TYR A 121 0.14 7.77 10.85
N LYS A 122 0.24 7.17 12.04
CA LYS A 122 1.47 7.26 12.86
C LYS A 122 2.67 6.62 12.15
N ALA A 123 2.48 5.45 11.55
CA ALA A 123 3.53 4.78 10.80
C ALA A 123 4.06 5.65 9.65
N ARG A 124 3.17 6.22 8.81
CA ARG A 124 3.57 7.12 7.71
C ARG A 124 4.27 8.37 8.22
N LYS A 125 3.78 8.96 9.32
CA LYS A 125 4.41 10.12 9.93
C LYS A 125 5.81 9.79 10.45
N HIS A 126 5.99 8.65 11.13
CA HIS A 126 7.31 8.20 11.57
C HIS A 126 8.25 7.90 10.40
N ALA A 127 7.73 7.34 9.29
CA ALA A 127 8.52 7.12 8.08
C ALA A 127 9.10 8.45 7.54
N GLY A 128 8.30 9.52 7.54
CA GLY A 128 8.77 10.87 7.22
C GLY A 128 9.82 11.41 8.19
N MET A 129 9.67 11.17 9.49
CA MET A 129 10.67 11.55 10.48
C MET A 129 11.99 10.79 10.27
N ASN A 130 11.93 9.49 10.03
CA ASN A 130 13.13 8.68 9.76
C ASN A 130 13.81 9.13 8.47
N LEU A 131 13.03 9.43 7.43
CA LEU A 131 13.52 9.95 6.16
C LEU A 131 14.28 11.29 6.31
N ALA A 132 13.81 12.19 7.18
CA ALA A 132 14.51 13.43 7.47
C ALA A 132 15.85 13.23 8.17
N LYS A 133 16.00 12.17 8.96
CA LYS A 133 17.27 11.80 9.62
C LYS A 133 18.24 11.15 8.64
N GLU A 134 17.73 10.27 7.78
CA GLU A 134 18.54 9.49 6.83
C GLU A 134 18.95 10.30 5.59
N ALA A 135 18.09 11.21 5.13
CA ALA A 135 18.28 11.97 3.90
C ALA A 135 17.97 13.47 4.10
N PRO A 136 18.68 14.17 5.00
CA PRO A 136 18.48 15.60 5.20
C PRO A 136 18.79 16.40 3.93
N VAL A 137 18.21 17.60 3.84
CA VAL A 137 18.47 18.55 2.77
C VAL A 137 18.16 19.95 3.26
N GLU A 138 18.94 20.94 2.80
CA GLU A 138 18.62 22.34 3.04
C GLU A 138 17.61 22.81 2.00
N ALA A 139 16.45 23.26 2.46
CA ALA A 139 15.40 23.77 1.60
C ALA A 139 14.50 24.72 2.39
N ASP A 140 13.58 25.39 1.69
CA ASP A 140 12.78 26.46 2.29
C ASP A 140 11.35 26.00 2.60
N VAL A 141 10.88 24.93 1.96
CA VAL A 141 9.52 24.40 2.16
C VAL A 141 9.43 22.89 1.89
N VAL A 142 8.69 22.18 2.74
CA VAL A 142 8.27 20.79 2.54
C VAL A 142 6.87 20.78 1.95
N VAL A 143 6.71 20.09 0.82
CA VAL A 143 5.45 20.00 0.08
C VAL A 143 5.09 18.53 -0.12
N PRO A 144 3.89 18.08 0.30
CA PRO A 144 3.45 16.72 0.07
C PRO A 144 3.04 16.51 -1.39
N VAL A 145 3.26 15.30 -1.91
CA VAL A 145 2.51 14.76 -3.04
C VAL A 145 1.18 14.19 -2.49
N PRO A 146 0.02 14.80 -2.78
CA PRO A 146 -1.23 14.37 -2.19
C PRO A 146 -1.80 13.09 -2.84
N ASP A 147 -2.54 12.25 -2.13
CA ASP A 147 -2.86 12.36 -0.70
C ASP A 147 -1.92 11.50 0.17
N GLY A 148 -1.29 10.48 -0.43
CA GLY A 148 -0.52 9.44 0.26
C GLY A 148 0.73 9.96 0.98
N GLY A 149 1.46 10.89 0.35
CA GLY A 149 2.68 11.49 0.92
C GLY A 149 2.43 12.47 2.09
N THR A 150 1.19 12.87 2.35
CA THR A 150 0.87 13.93 3.33
C THR A 150 1.33 13.63 4.75
N PRO A 151 1.03 12.47 5.36
CA PRO A 151 1.48 12.20 6.74
C PRO A 151 3.01 12.14 6.85
N ALA A 152 3.69 11.57 5.84
CA ALA A 152 5.15 11.53 5.79
C ALA A 152 5.73 12.94 5.67
N ALA A 153 5.13 13.81 4.86
CA ALA A 153 5.56 15.20 4.74
C ALA A 153 5.46 15.97 6.06
N ILE A 154 4.37 15.77 6.82
CA ILE A 154 4.21 16.32 8.16
C ILE A 154 5.34 15.83 9.07
N GLY A 155 5.65 14.53 9.05
CA GLY A 155 6.74 13.95 9.83
C GLY A 155 8.12 14.50 9.46
N PHE A 156 8.39 14.60 8.15
CA PHE A 156 9.64 15.13 7.63
C PHE A 156 9.85 16.60 8.03
N ALA A 157 8.83 17.44 7.85
CA ALA A 157 8.85 18.86 8.24
C ALA A 157 9.11 19.04 9.74
N GLN A 158 8.40 18.28 10.59
CA GLN A 158 8.58 18.35 12.05
C GLN A 158 9.98 17.91 12.49
N GLN A 159 10.56 16.91 11.82
CA GLN A 159 11.89 16.42 12.16
C GLN A 159 13.03 17.28 11.61
N SER A 160 12.86 17.86 10.42
CA SER A 160 13.86 18.71 9.77
C SER A 160 13.82 20.18 10.21
N GLY A 161 12.67 20.65 10.71
CA GLY A 161 12.43 22.05 11.03
C GLY A 161 12.05 22.91 9.81
N ILE A 162 11.96 22.32 8.60
CA ILE A 162 11.55 23.03 7.39
C ILE A 162 10.01 23.20 7.41
N PRO A 163 9.47 24.41 7.13
CA PRO A 163 8.02 24.65 7.11
C PRO A 163 7.28 23.71 6.15
N PHE A 164 6.12 23.20 6.58
CA PHE A 164 5.22 22.41 5.74
C PHE A 164 4.21 23.35 5.07
N GLU A 165 4.04 23.23 3.75
CA GLU A 165 3.03 24.00 3.02
C GLU A 165 2.29 23.14 1.97
N LEU A 166 1.06 23.55 1.67
CA LEU A 166 0.26 22.97 0.59
C LEU A 166 0.65 23.57 -0.76
N GLY A 167 1.85 23.20 -1.23
CA GLY A 167 2.38 23.59 -2.53
C GLY A 167 1.75 22.88 -3.72
N ILE A 168 1.10 21.72 -3.50
CA ILE A 168 0.32 20.98 -4.49
C ILE A 168 -1.10 20.84 -3.98
N ILE A 169 -2.07 21.24 -4.80
CA ILE A 169 -3.49 21.06 -4.53
C ILE A 169 -4.01 19.94 -5.43
N ARG A 170 -4.65 18.94 -4.81
CA ARG A 170 -5.37 17.90 -5.53
C ARG A 170 -6.73 18.45 -5.99
N ASN A 171 -7.04 18.23 -7.27
CA ASN A 171 -8.35 18.55 -7.79
C ASN A 171 -9.34 17.40 -7.52
N HIS A 172 -10.33 17.66 -6.67
CA HIS A 172 -11.35 16.68 -6.27
C HIS A 172 -12.45 16.47 -7.33
N TYR A 173 -12.48 17.27 -8.39
CA TYR A 173 -13.56 17.28 -9.40
C TYR A 173 -13.21 16.54 -10.69
N VAL A 174 -12.05 15.87 -10.74
CA VAL A 174 -11.58 15.17 -11.95
C VAL A 174 -12.17 13.75 -11.96
N GLY A 175 -13.24 13.58 -12.73
CA GLY A 175 -13.82 12.28 -13.04
C GLY A 175 -13.04 11.49 -14.10
N ARG A 176 -13.56 10.32 -14.50
CA ARG A 176 -13.04 9.54 -15.63
C ARG A 176 -13.12 10.40 -16.90
N THR A 177 -12.02 10.56 -17.61
CA THR A 177 -12.03 11.17 -18.95
C THR A 177 -12.64 10.18 -19.93
N PHE A 178 -13.87 10.45 -20.38
CA PHE A 178 -14.51 9.67 -21.46
C PHE A 178 -13.80 9.95 -22.79
N ILE A 179 -13.49 8.87 -23.52
CA ILE A 179 -12.93 8.79 -24.88
C ILE A 179 -12.55 10.16 -25.49
N GLU A 180 -11.30 10.58 -25.30
CA GLU A 180 -10.79 11.78 -25.95
C GLU A 180 -9.94 11.43 -27.18
N PRO A 181 -10.28 11.96 -28.38
CA PRO A 181 -9.80 11.42 -29.66
C PRO A 181 -8.37 11.81 -30.07
N THR A 182 -7.61 12.57 -29.26
CA THR A 182 -6.28 13.07 -29.67
C THR A 182 -5.20 12.97 -28.58
N GLN A 183 -4.00 12.52 -28.99
CA GLN A 183 -2.82 12.30 -28.13
C GLN A 183 -2.37 13.57 -27.37
N GLN A 184 -2.64 14.76 -27.92
CA GLN A 184 -2.29 16.06 -27.31
C GLN A 184 -3.09 16.37 -26.03
N ILE A 185 -4.32 15.85 -25.89
CA ILE A 185 -5.17 16.12 -24.72
C ILE A 185 -4.84 15.18 -23.55
N ARG A 186 -4.30 13.97 -23.81
CA ARG A 186 -3.81 13.06 -22.76
C ARG A 186 -2.69 13.66 -21.90
N ALA A 187 -1.85 14.54 -22.45
CA ALA A 187 -0.83 15.25 -21.69
C ALA A 187 -1.45 16.27 -20.71
N PHE A 188 -2.64 16.81 -21.02
CA PHE A 188 -3.42 17.70 -20.15
C PHE A 188 -4.05 16.96 -18.95
N GLY A 189 -4.25 15.64 -19.06
CA GLY A 189 -4.84 14.76 -18.03
C GLY A 189 -4.15 14.78 -16.66
N VAL A 190 -2.87 15.15 -16.59
CA VAL A 190 -2.16 15.26 -15.29
C VAL A 190 -2.27 16.66 -14.68
N ARG A 191 -2.28 17.72 -15.52
CA ARG A 191 -2.63 19.08 -15.09
C ARG A 191 -4.06 19.16 -14.54
N LEU A 192 -4.92 18.24 -14.94
CA LEU A 192 -6.27 18.13 -14.40
C LEU A 192 -6.28 17.66 -12.95
N LYS A 193 -5.42 16.71 -12.56
CA LYS A 193 -5.45 16.08 -11.22
C LYS A 193 -4.76 16.88 -10.12
N HIS A 194 -3.68 17.59 -10.45
CA HIS A 194 -2.89 18.36 -9.49
C HIS A 194 -2.56 19.74 -10.06
N SER A 195 -2.56 20.74 -9.18
CA SER A 195 -2.16 22.11 -9.50
C SER A 195 -1.18 22.64 -8.47
N ALA A 196 -0.15 23.34 -8.91
CA ALA A 196 0.79 24.00 -7.99
C ALA A 196 0.19 25.29 -7.41
N ASN A 197 0.35 25.47 -6.10
CA ASN A 197 0.10 26.74 -5.43
C ASN A 197 1.33 27.64 -5.58
N ARG A 198 1.36 28.42 -6.66
CA ARG A 198 2.51 29.26 -7.04
C ARG A 198 3.00 30.18 -5.93
N ALA A 199 2.09 30.74 -5.12
CA ALA A 199 2.44 31.65 -4.03
C ALA A 199 3.33 30.96 -2.97
N GLU A 200 3.15 29.65 -2.78
CA GLU A 200 3.95 28.87 -1.83
C GLU A 200 5.24 28.31 -2.41
N ILE A 201 5.41 28.35 -3.74
CA ILE A 201 6.50 27.68 -4.45
C ILE A 201 7.52 28.66 -5.05
N ALA A 202 7.06 29.80 -5.59
CA ALA A 202 7.90 30.68 -6.39
C ALA A 202 9.11 31.21 -5.60
N GLY A 203 10.31 31.02 -6.15
CA GLY A 203 11.57 31.46 -5.58
C GLY A 203 12.12 30.59 -4.44
N LYS A 204 11.46 29.48 -4.08
CA LYS A 204 11.86 28.61 -2.97
C LYS A 204 12.54 27.32 -3.47
N ARG A 205 13.43 26.77 -2.63
CA ARG A 205 13.91 25.38 -2.70
C ARG A 205 12.88 24.47 -2.05
N VAL A 206 12.37 23.49 -2.79
CA VAL A 206 11.23 22.66 -2.40
C VAL A 206 11.69 21.23 -2.11
N VAL A 207 11.27 20.68 -0.96
CA VAL A 207 11.33 19.24 -0.70
C VAL A 207 9.96 18.63 -1.00
N LEU A 208 9.88 17.87 -2.09
CA LEU A 208 8.70 17.06 -2.41
C LEU A 208 8.76 15.72 -1.69
N ILE A 209 7.72 15.43 -0.92
CA ILE A 209 7.58 14.18 -0.18
C ILE A 209 6.53 13.31 -0.86
N ASP A 210 6.97 12.17 -1.39
CA ASP A 210 6.12 11.16 -2.01
C ASP A 210 6.12 9.89 -1.16
N ASP A 211 5.05 9.09 -1.23
CA ASP A 211 4.98 7.83 -0.47
C ASP A 211 5.86 6.74 -1.12
N SER A 212 5.83 6.64 -2.44
CA SER A 212 6.50 5.61 -3.22
C SER A 212 6.72 6.06 -4.67
N ILE A 213 7.70 5.46 -5.34
CA ILE A 213 7.90 5.67 -6.79
C ILE A 213 7.96 4.32 -7.49
N VAL A 214 6.94 4.05 -8.33
CA VAL A 214 6.85 2.81 -9.12
C VAL A 214 7.51 2.97 -10.49
N ARG A 215 6.98 3.85 -11.35
CA ARG A 215 7.49 4.08 -12.73
C ARG A 215 8.16 5.44 -12.94
N GLY A 216 8.14 6.33 -11.94
CA GLY A 216 8.67 7.70 -12.04
C GLY A 216 7.91 8.68 -12.94
N THR A 217 7.06 8.22 -13.86
CA THR A 217 6.36 9.10 -14.83
C THR A 217 5.45 10.16 -14.19
N THR A 218 4.86 9.85 -13.03
CA THR A 218 4.10 10.84 -12.23
C THR A 218 5.06 11.87 -11.62
N SER A 219 6.15 11.41 -11.01
CA SER A 219 7.17 12.25 -10.38
C SER A 219 7.78 13.24 -11.39
N VAL A 220 8.09 12.82 -12.62
CA VAL A 220 8.54 13.71 -13.72
C VAL A 220 7.57 14.89 -13.92
N LYS A 221 6.27 14.61 -13.98
CA LYS A 221 5.24 15.63 -14.22
C LYS A 221 5.06 16.55 -13.02
N ILE A 222 5.18 16.02 -11.81
CA ILE A 222 5.10 16.81 -10.57
C ILE A 222 6.30 17.75 -10.47
N VAL A 223 7.52 17.26 -10.69
CA VAL A 223 8.72 18.10 -10.67
C VAL A 223 8.62 19.21 -11.70
N GLN A 224 8.22 18.90 -12.94
CA GLN A 224 8.04 19.91 -13.97
C GLN A 224 7.01 20.97 -13.54
N MET A 225 5.87 20.57 -12.98
CA MET A 225 4.84 21.49 -12.49
C MET A 225 5.37 22.42 -11.37
N ILE A 226 6.20 21.91 -10.47
CA ILE A 226 6.79 22.70 -9.38
C ILE A 226 7.86 23.66 -9.91
N ARG A 227 8.67 23.25 -10.88
CA ARG A 227 9.60 24.15 -11.59
C ARG A 227 8.87 25.23 -12.38
N ASP A 228 7.80 24.87 -13.10
CA ASP A 228 6.95 25.82 -13.84
C ASP A 228 6.30 26.86 -12.90
N ALA A 229 6.03 26.48 -11.64
CA ALA A 229 5.55 27.40 -10.60
C ALA A 229 6.67 28.31 -10.04
N GLY A 230 7.93 28.09 -10.41
CA GLY A 230 9.05 28.97 -10.10
C GLY A 230 9.94 28.50 -8.95
N ALA A 231 9.92 27.22 -8.58
CA ALA A 231 10.89 26.67 -7.63
C ALA A 231 12.32 26.81 -8.16
N THR A 232 13.26 27.19 -7.30
CA THR A 232 14.70 27.28 -7.64
C THR A 232 15.36 25.90 -7.64
N GLU A 233 14.99 25.07 -6.66
CA GLU A 233 15.43 23.67 -6.52
C GLU A 233 14.24 22.78 -6.15
N VAL A 234 14.28 21.53 -6.58
CA VAL A 234 13.27 20.50 -6.30
C VAL A 234 13.99 19.22 -5.86
N HIS A 235 13.90 18.92 -4.57
CA HIS A 235 14.45 17.69 -3.97
C HIS A 235 13.31 16.72 -3.68
N ILE A 236 13.44 15.47 -4.12
CA ILE A 236 12.45 14.43 -3.81
C ILE A 236 12.95 13.58 -2.66
N ARG A 237 12.08 13.32 -1.69
CA ARG A 237 12.27 12.33 -0.63
C ARG A 237 11.10 11.37 -0.64
N VAL A 238 11.39 10.08 -0.75
CA VAL A 238 10.38 9.03 -0.87
C VAL A 238 10.28 8.28 0.45
N ALA A 239 9.08 8.24 1.04
CA ALA A 239 8.82 7.64 2.36
C ALA A 239 8.73 6.09 2.34
N SER A 240 9.38 5.47 1.37
CA SER A 240 9.57 4.03 1.26
C SER A 240 10.89 3.70 0.56
N PRO A 241 11.41 2.47 0.72
CA PRO A 241 12.51 1.96 -0.08
C PRO A 241 12.19 1.89 -1.57
N MET A 242 13.24 1.72 -2.37
CA MET A 242 13.11 1.46 -3.81
C MET A 242 12.38 0.15 -4.08
N ILE A 243 11.45 0.18 -5.04
CA ILE A 243 10.65 -0.98 -5.44
C ILE A 243 11.34 -1.71 -6.59
N PHE A 244 11.84 -2.91 -6.34
CA PHE A 244 12.59 -3.75 -7.29
C PHE A 244 11.79 -4.95 -7.81
N HIS A 245 10.75 -5.38 -7.09
CA HIS A 245 10.00 -6.58 -7.43
C HIS A 245 8.49 -6.33 -7.47
N SER A 246 7.77 -7.11 -8.27
CA SER A 246 6.31 -7.06 -8.38
C SER A 246 5.64 -7.77 -7.19
N ASP A 247 4.49 -7.27 -6.78
CA ASP A 247 3.60 -7.92 -5.81
C ASP A 247 2.68 -8.93 -6.51
N TYR A 248 2.59 -10.12 -5.92
CA TYR A 248 1.71 -11.21 -6.36
C TYR A 248 0.65 -11.55 -5.31
N TYR A 249 0.42 -10.66 -4.36
CA TYR A 249 -0.47 -10.85 -3.21
C TYR A 249 -1.65 -9.87 -3.18
N GLY A 250 -1.88 -9.14 -4.26
CA GLY A 250 -3.07 -8.31 -4.48
C GLY A 250 -2.80 -6.82 -4.67
N ILE A 251 -1.55 -6.37 -4.68
CA ILE A 251 -1.19 -4.98 -5.05
C ILE A 251 -0.88 -4.94 -6.54
N ASP A 252 -1.58 -4.09 -7.28
CA ASP A 252 -1.33 -3.88 -8.70
C ASP A 252 0.03 -3.19 -8.89
N THR A 253 1.02 -3.97 -9.29
CA THR A 253 2.38 -3.52 -9.59
C THR A 253 2.76 -3.98 -10.99
N PRO A 254 3.54 -3.17 -11.74
CA PRO A 254 3.98 -3.59 -13.05
C PRO A 254 5.04 -4.68 -12.97
N ASP A 255 5.33 -5.29 -14.11
CA ASP A 255 6.47 -6.20 -14.28
C ASP A 255 7.79 -5.55 -13.82
N PRO A 256 8.78 -6.32 -13.33
CA PRO A 256 9.99 -5.74 -12.75
C PRO A 256 10.78 -4.83 -13.70
N ASP A 257 10.82 -5.14 -15.00
CA ASP A 257 11.51 -4.34 -16.03
C ASP A 257 10.90 -2.94 -16.26
N LYS A 258 9.68 -2.72 -15.77
CA LYS A 258 8.97 -1.43 -15.82
C LYS A 258 9.09 -0.62 -14.54
N LEU A 259 9.73 -1.15 -13.50
CA LEU A 259 9.97 -0.45 -12.25
C LEU A 259 11.16 0.50 -12.40
N LEU A 260 11.02 1.72 -11.86
CA LEU A 260 12.04 2.77 -11.97
C LEU A 260 13.41 2.27 -11.48
N ALA A 261 13.44 1.56 -10.36
CA ALA A 261 14.67 1.07 -9.74
C ALA A 261 15.41 0.03 -10.60
N ASN A 262 14.71 -0.64 -11.53
CA ASN A 262 15.30 -1.61 -12.45
C ASN A 262 15.64 -1.02 -13.83
N GLN A 263 15.13 0.18 -14.14
CA GLN A 263 15.41 0.86 -15.41
C GLN A 263 16.69 1.70 -15.39
N TYR A 264 17.21 1.98 -14.20
CA TYR A 264 18.35 2.86 -13.99
C TYR A 264 19.38 2.19 -13.08
N HIS A 265 20.65 2.43 -13.36
CA HIS A 265 21.77 1.78 -12.68
C HIS A 265 22.06 2.35 -11.28
N ASP A 266 21.64 3.60 -11.02
CA ASP A 266 21.84 4.28 -9.75
C ASP A 266 20.79 5.38 -9.49
N ILE A 267 20.84 5.93 -8.26
CA ILE A 267 19.94 7.01 -7.80
C ILE A 267 20.15 8.29 -8.60
N GLU A 268 21.37 8.60 -9.04
CA GLU A 268 21.62 9.82 -9.82
C GLU A 268 20.94 9.76 -11.20
N ALA A 269 20.98 8.60 -11.86
CA ALA A 269 20.31 8.37 -13.12
C ALA A 269 18.79 8.46 -12.97
N MET A 270 18.23 7.90 -11.89
CA MET A 270 16.80 8.08 -11.55
C MET A 270 16.46 9.56 -11.31
N CYS A 271 17.31 10.28 -10.57
CA CYS A 271 17.13 11.71 -10.28
C CYS A 271 17.11 12.54 -11.57
N ARG A 272 18.07 12.29 -12.47
CA ARG A 272 18.14 12.93 -13.80
C ARG A 272 16.91 12.63 -14.65
N PHE A 273 16.45 11.38 -14.67
CA PHE A 273 15.23 11.00 -15.38
C PHE A 273 14.01 11.75 -14.86
N ILE A 274 13.87 11.89 -13.54
CA ILE A 274 12.77 12.60 -12.91
C ILE A 274 12.90 14.13 -13.10
N GLY A 275 14.11 14.65 -13.27
CA GLY A 275 14.39 16.09 -13.42
C GLY A 275 14.52 16.84 -12.08
N ALA A 276 14.69 16.12 -10.98
CA ALA A 276 14.91 16.66 -9.64
C ALA A 276 16.39 17.02 -9.41
N ASP A 277 16.64 17.91 -8.44
CA ASP A 277 18.00 18.31 -8.03
C ASP A 277 18.63 17.28 -7.08
N SER A 278 17.81 16.61 -6.26
CA SER A 278 18.25 15.43 -5.50
C SER A 278 17.10 14.45 -5.28
N LEU A 279 17.43 13.17 -5.14
CA LEU A 279 16.49 12.08 -4.88
C LEU A 279 17.04 11.20 -3.76
N ALA A 280 16.20 10.87 -2.79
CA ALA A 280 16.54 9.86 -1.78
C ALA A 280 15.29 9.06 -1.37
N PHE A 281 15.53 7.83 -0.93
CA PHE A 281 14.52 6.89 -0.48
C PHE A 281 14.77 6.54 0.99
N LEU A 282 13.71 6.25 1.73
CA LEU A 282 13.81 5.72 3.08
C LEU A 282 14.45 4.33 3.04
N SER A 283 15.34 4.01 3.97
CA SER A 283 15.89 2.65 4.06
C SER A 283 14.83 1.62 4.50
N ILE A 284 15.09 0.35 4.21
CA ILE A 284 14.23 -0.76 4.67
C ILE A 284 14.11 -0.77 6.20
N ASP A 285 15.22 -0.54 6.90
CA ASP A 285 15.25 -0.44 8.35
C ASP A 285 14.49 0.78 8.85
N GLY A 286 14.63 1.93 8.20
CA GLY A 286 13.89 3.15 8.52
C GLY A 286 12.37 2.96 8.40
N LEU A 287 11.91 2.20 7.41
CA LEU A 287 10.50 1.85 7.25
C LEU A 287 10.04 0.82 8.31
N TYR A 288 10.84 -0.21 8.59
CA TYR A 288 10.55 -1.19 9.64
C TYR A 288 10.47 -0.53 11.02
N GLU A 289 11.39 0.38 11.35
CA GLU A 289 11.36 1.14 12.60
C GLU A 289 10.12 2.05 12.67
N ALA A 290 9.71 2.66 11.56
CA ALA A 290 8.52 3.51 11.51
C ALA A 290 7.23 2.75 11.79
N VAL A 291 7.11 1.52 11.27
CA VAL A 291 5.91 0.69 11.39
C VAL A 291 5.93 -0.18 12.66
N GLY A 292 7.03 -0.89 12.88
CA GLY A 292 7.18 -1.91 13.93
C GLY A 292 7.97 -1.47 15.16
N GLY A 293 8.67 -0.33 15.11
CA GLY A 293 9.53 0.14 16.20
C GLY A 293 10.89 -0.58 16.30
N GLU A 294 11.19 -1.47 15.36
CA GLU A 294 12.41 -2.27 15.32
C GLU A 294 12.90 -2.39 13.87
N LYS A 295 14.20 -2.66 13.69
CA LYS A 295 14.80 -2.91 12.37
C LYS A 295 14.36 -4.24 11.76
N ARG A 296 14.61 -4.43 10.46
CA ARG A 296 14.32 -5.69 9.78
C ARG A 296 15.21 -6.81 10.33
N ASN A 297 14.59 -7.92 10.71
CA ASN A 297 15.32 -9.17 10.94
C ASN A 297 15.46 -9.94 9.61
N ASN A 298 16.67 -10.02 9.07
CA ASN A 298 16.91 -10.69 7.78
C ASN A 298 16.68 -12.21 7.79
N ALA A 299 16.79 -12.86 8.95
CA ALA A 299 16.57 -14.30 9.09
C ALA A 299 15.09 -14.65 9.33
N ALA A 300 14.33 -13.73 9.92
CA ALA A 300 12.91 -13.88 10.20
C ALA A 300 12.19 -12.53 10.07
N PRO A 301 11.93 -12.05 8.84
CA PRO A 301 11.37 -10.73 8.63
C PRO A 301 9.98 -10.61 9.23
N GLN A 302 9.74 -9.52 9.94
CA GLN A 302 8.49 -9.26 10.65
C GLN A 302 7.32 -8.88 9.73
N PHE A 303 7.61 -8.52 8.49
CA PHE A 303 6.62 -8.09 7.49
C PHE A 303 6.86 -8.78 6.15
N THR A 304 5.86 -8.70 5.29
CA THR A 304 5.99 -9.04 3.88
C THR A 304 6.51 -7.80 3.14
N ASP A 305 7.74 -7.90 2.61
CA ASP A 305 8.50 -6.77 2.04
C ASP A 305 9.20 -7.10 0.71
N HIS A 306 8.76 -8.19 0.07
CA HIS A 306 9.29 -8.74 -1.18
C HIS A 306 9.45 -7.71 -2.32
N TYR A 307 8.58 -6.70 -2.43
CA TYR A 307 8.72 -5.65 -3.45
C TYR A 307 10.00 -4.82 -3.29
N PHE A 308 10.60 -4.80 -2.09
CA PHE A 308 11.91 -4.18 -1.84
C PHE A 308 13.06 -5.17 -1.87
N THR A 309 12.85 -6.41 -1.41
CA THR A 309 13.93 -7.36 -1.08
C THR A 309 14.00 -8.60 -1.94
N GLY A 310 12.92 -8.93 -2.66
CA GLY A 310 12.74 -10.18 -3.40
C GLY A 310 12.41 -11.38 -2.51
N ASP A 311 12.29 -11.19 -1.19
CA ASP A 311 11.98 -12.24 -0.22
C ASP A 311 10.45 -12.46 -0.11
N TYR A 312 9.94 -13.29 -1.01
CA TYR A 312 8.54 -13.70 -1.01
C TYR A 312 8.27 -14.70 0.14
N PRO A 313 7.27 -14.45 1.01
CA PRO A 313 6.94 -15.34 2.14
C PRO A 313 6.25 -16.65 1.74
N THR A 314 5.92 -16.83 0.45
CA THR A 314 5.28 -18.02 -0.10
C THR A 314 5.97 -18.43 -1.40
N LEU A 315 5.73 -19.66 -1.84
CA LEU A 315 6.14 -20.09 -3.17
C LEU A 315 5.29 -19.37 -4.22
N LEU A 316 5.95 -18.87 -5.26
CA LEU A 316 5.28 -18.27 -6.41
C LEU A 316 4.94 -19.35 -7.43
N THR A 317 4.07 -20.29 -7.07
CA THR A 317 3.80 -21.50 -7.86
C THR A 317 3.36 -21.20 -9.29
N ASP A 318 2.60 -20.12 -9.53
CA ASP A 318 2.20 -19.72 -10.89
C ASP A 318 3.34 -19.17 -11.76
N LEU A 319 4.39 -18.63 -11.14
CA LEU A 319 5.55 -18.04 -11.79
C LEU A 319 6.71 -19.05 -11.93
N ASN A 320 7.02 -19.74 -10.83
CA ASN A 320 8.17 -20.63 -10.70
C ASN A 320 7.83 -22.11 -10.90
N GLY A 321 6.55 -22.49 -10.79
CA GLY A 321 6.08 -23.88 -10.86
C GLY A 321 5.76 -24.37 -12.27
N ARG A 322 5.93 -23.54 -13.31
CA ARG A 322 5.65 -23.97 -14.70
C ARG A 322 6.70 -24.95 -15.18
N SER A 323 6.37 -26.24 -15.16
CA SER A 323 6.99 -27.20 -16.08
C SER A 323 6.50 -26.92 -17.50
N ASN A 324 7.26 -27.28 -18.54
CA ASN A 324 6.85 -27.14 -19.95
C ASN A 324 5.53 -27.86 -20.33
N ASN A 325 4.90 -28.58 -19.40
CA ASN A 325 3.69 -29.37 -19.60
C ASN A 325 2.43 -28.83 -18.91
N ASP A 326 2.48 -27.72 -18.17
CA ASP A 326 1.28 -27.19 -17.52
C ASP A 326 0.39 -26.42 -18.52
N PRO A 327 -0.94 -26.67 -18.53
CA PRO A 327 -1.86 -26.00 -19.44
C PRO A 327 -1.81 -24.49 -19.21
N LYS A 328 -1.60 -23.73 -20.29
CA LYS A 328 -1.59 -22.27 -20.26
C LYS A 328 -2.84 -21.76 -19.55
N GLN A 329 -2.63 -20.81 -18.63
CA GLN A 329 -3.65 -20.05 -17.93
C GLN A 329 -4.77 -19.66 -18.90
N VAL A 330 -5.94 -20.28 -18.76
CA VAL A 330 -7.11 -19.92 -19.56
C VAL A 330 -7.60 -18.59 -19.00
N SER A 331 -7.29 -17.51 -19.70
CA SER A 331 -7.86 -16.19 -19.39
C SER A 331 -9.38 -16.29 -19.52
N LEU A 332 -10.08 -16.36 -18.39
CA LEU A 332 -11.54 -16.39 -18.33
C LEU A 332 -12.16 -15.00 -18.09
N LEU A 333 -11.39 -13.94 -18.23
CA LEU A 333 -11.89 -12.57 -18.25
C LEU A 333 -11.59 -11.95 -19.62
N LYS A 334 -12.41 -12.31 -20.61
CA LYS A 334 -12.72 -11.36 -21.68
C LYS A 334 -13.61 -10.30 -21.06
N GLU A 335 -13.11 -9.07 -20.98
CA GLU A 335 -13.93 -7.90 -20.73
C GLU A 335 -15.15 -7.95 -21.68
N ALA A 336 -16.35 -7.93 -21.09
CA ALA A 336 -17.54 -7.60 -21.85
C ALA A 336 -17.36 -6.13 -22.30
N GLY A 337 -17.30 -5.94 -23.61
CA GLY A 337 -17.16 -4.62 -24.24
C GLY A 337 -18.36 -3.71 -24.03
#